data_AF-A0A4Y1QUZ5-F1
#
_entry.id   AF-A0A4Y1QUZ5-F1
#
_cell.length_a   1.000
_cell.length_b   1.000
_cell.length_c   1.000
_cell.angle_alpha   90.00
_cell.angle_beta   90.00
_cell.angle_gamma   90.00
#
_symmetry.space_group_name_H-M   'P 1'
#
loop_
_entity.id
_entity.type
_entity.pdbx_description
1 polymer ?
#
loop_
_entity_poly.entity_id
_entity_poly.type
_entity_poly.pdbx_seq_one_letter_code
_entity_poly.pdbx_strand_id
1 'polypeptide(L)'
;MILSGPRPSKEPQPHRPTLRYGRIDLVAMAIAAAATATVTMALARPTSNVLLTRHRARWVFTPFAVSSSFTSSSSSSKPSRALILYSKPGCCLCDGLKEKLQAAFLLAGPDSLQDVDLQIRDITGNPEWERAYQYEIPVLARVLSDGTEETLPRLPPRLGVELVQKKIAAALKH
;
A
#
# COMPACT_ATOMS: atom_id res chain seq x y z
N MET A 1 25.28 -18.02 59.94
CA MET A 1 23.87 -18.20 60.37
C MET A 1 23.27 -16.81 60.46
N ILE A 2 22.25 -16.36 59.72
CA ILE A 2 21.18 -17.05 58.99
C ILE A 2 20.66 -16.08 57.90
N LEU A 3 20.60 -16.64 56.69
CA LEU A 3 19.69 -16.44 55.56
C LEU A 3 19.29 -15.05 55.04
N SER A 4 19.79 -14.79 53.82
CA SER A 4 19.11 -14.08 52.74
C SER A 4 17.67 -14.56 52.53
N GLY A 5 16.73 -13.62 52.46
CA GLY A 5 15.36 -13.84 51.97
C GLY A 5 15.10 -13.03 50.68
N PRO A 6 14.41 -13.58 49.67
CA PRO A 6 14.24 -12.97 48.35
C PRO A 6 13.15 -11.89 48.32
N ARG A 7 13.35 -10.87 47.47
CA ARG A 7 12.36 -9.82 47.14
C ARG A 7 11.25 -10.39 46.25
N PRO A 8 9.96 -10.11 46.53
CA PRO A 8 8.88 -10.50 45.62
C PRO A 8 8.88 -9.62 44.37
N SER A 9 9.04 -10.26 43.21
CA SER A 9 8.80 -9.67 41.89
C SER A 9 7.30 -9.51 41.70
N LYS A 10 6.83 -8.27 41.51
CA LYS A 10 5.45 -8.00 41.10
C LYS A 10 5.43 -7.86 39.58
N GLU A 11 4.96 -8.92 38.95
CA GLU A 11 4.71 -9.06 37.52
C GLU A 11 3.73 -7.98 36.99
N PRO A 12 4.03 -7.32 35.86
CA PRO A 12 3.11 -6.36 35.25
C PRO A 12 2.01 -7.09 34.45
N GLN A 13 0.76 -6.81 34.84
CA GLN A 13 -0.45 -7.29 34.16
C GLN A 13 -0.56 -6.71 32.74
N PRO A 14 -0.84 -7.53 31.71
CA PRO A 14 -1.14 -7.04 30.38
C PRO A 14 -2.57 -6.48 30.34
N HIS A 15 -2.70 -5.16 30.26
CA HIS A 15 -3.95 -4.50 29.94
C HIS A 15 -4.37 -4.83 28.51
N ARG A 16 -5.45 -5.61 28.35
CA ARG A 16 -6.19 -5.74 27.09
C ARG A 16 -6.80 -4.39 26.72
N PRO A 17 -6.51 -3.82 25.54
CA PRO A 17 -7.41 -2.85 24.95
C PRO A 17 -8.62 -3.60 24.36
N THR A 18 -9.80 -3.35 24.93
CA THR A 18 -11.08 -3.68 24.30
C THR A 18 -11.19 -2.92 22.98
N LEU A 19 -11.15 -3.66 21.88
CA LEU A 19 -11.44 -3.20 20.53
C LEU A 19 -12.91 -2.77 20.45
N ARG A 20 -13.18 -1.47 20.69
CA ARG A 20 -14.42 -0.85 20.20
C ARG A 20 -14.21 -0.53 18.72
N TYR A 21 -14.48 -1.53 17.90
CA TYR A 21 -14.59 -1.38 16.45
C TYR A 21 -15.87 -0.57 16.17
N GLY A 22 -15.70 0.75 16.01
CA GLY A 22 -16.76 1.66 15.62
C GLY A 22 -16.99 1.56 14.11
N ARG A 23 -18.27 1.34 13.75
CA ARG A 23 -18.89 1.69 12.46
C ARG A 23 -18.23 1.09 11.21
N ILE A 24 -18.64 -0.14 10.91
CA ILE A 24 -18.69 -0.64 9.53
C ILE A 24 -20.12 -0.41 9.04
N ASP A 25 -20.20 0.32 7.93
CA ASP A 25 -21.42 0.62 7.20
C ASP A 25 -22.22 -0.65 6.89
N LEU A 26 -23.39 -0.73 7.52
CA LEU A 26 -24.43 -1.71 7.25
C LEU A 26 -25.21 -1.25 6.01
N VAL A 27 -24.66 -1.48 4.82
CA VAL A 27 -25.41 -1.35 3.57
C VAL A 27 -25.46 -2.71 2.88
N ALA A 28 -26.55 -3.40 3.17
CA ALA A 28 -27.33 -4.22 2.25
C ALA A 28 -26.58 -5.04 1.18
N MET A 29 -26.50 -6.36 1.38
CA MET A 29 -26.53 -7.28 0.25
C MET A 29 -27.55 -8.38 0.55
N ALA A 30 -28.79 -8.10 0.15
CA ALA A 30 -29.89 -9.05 0.18
C ALA A 30 -30.01 -9.76 -1.17
N ILE A 31 -30.02 -11.10 -1.11
CA ILE A 31 -30.89 -12.03 -1.85
C ILE A 31 -30.81 -12.03 -3.39
N ALA A 32 -30.37 -13.16 -3.95
CA ALA A 32 -31.20 -13.97 -4.86
C ALA A 32 -30.56 -15.34 -5.11
N ALA A 33 -31.31 -16.38 -4.79
CA ALA A 33 -31.07 -17.75 -5.21
C ALA A 33 -31.38 -17.91 -6.71
N ALA A 34 -30.58 -18.70 -7.42
CA ALA A 34 -31.00 -19.35 -8.67
C ALA A 34 -30.24 -20.67 -8.81
N ALA A 35 -31.00 -21.76 -8.72
CA ALA A 35 -30.58 -23.10 -9.06
C ALA A 35 -30.65 -23.29 -10.58
N THR A 36 -29.68 -23.96 -11.19
CA THR A 36 -29.90 -24.75 -12.41
C THR A 36 -28.82 -25.82 -12.62
N ALA A 37 -29.29 -27.07 -12.52
CA ALA A 37 -29.02 -28.26 -13.33
C ALA A 37 -27.66 -28.48 -14.01
N THR A 38 -27.11 -29.64 -13.70
CA THR A 38 -26.09 -30.44 -14.39
C THR A 38 -26.33 -30.61 -15.90
N VAL A 39 -25.28 -30.48 -16.71
CA VAL A 39 -25.13 -31.28 -17.95
C VAL A 39 -23.68 -31.77 -18.08
N THR A 40 -23.57 -33.08 -18.22
CA THR A 40 -22.39 -33.91 -18.32
C THR A 40 -21.60 -33.71 -19.62
N MET A 41 -20.28 -33.83 -19.51
CA MET A 41 -19.34 -33.85 -20.64
C MET A 41 -19.60 -35.03 -21.59
N ALA A 42 -19.54 -34.77 -22.90
CA ALA A 42 -19.45 -35.81 -23.92
C ALA A 42 -18.30 -35.49 -24.89
N LEU A 43 -17.34 -36.40 -24.92
CA LEU A 43 -16.17 -36.45 -25.80
C LEU A 43 -16.58 -36.77 -27.23
N ALA A 44 -16.03 -36.07 -28.22
CA ALA A 44 -15.78 -36.65 -29.54
C ALA A 44 -14.72 -35.82 -30.31
N ARG A 45 -13.56 -36.43 -30.52
CA ARG A 45 -12.64 -36.07 -31.62
C ARG A 45 -13.24 -36.60 -32.93
N PRO A 46 -12.95 -35.99 -34.08
CA PRO A 46 -12.02 -36.70 -34.96
C PRO A 46 -11.04 -35.80 -35.76
N THR A 47 -9.89 -36.42 -36.01
CA THR A 47 -8.97 -36.34 -37.16
C THR A 47 -9.67 -35.99 -38.49
N SER A 48 -9.13 -35.31 -39.51
CA SER A 48 -7.76 -35.15 -39.96
C SER A 48 -7.71 -34.28 -41.23
N ASN A 49 -6.57 -33.59 -41.43
CA ASN A 49 -5.85 -33.37 -42.70
C ASN A 49 -6.26 -32.27 -43.71
N VAL A 50 -5.19 -31.77 -44.37
CA VAL A 50 -5.06 -31.17 -45.71
C VAL A 50 -5.08 -29.62 -45.72
N LEU A 51 -3.92 -28.95 -45.66
CA LEU A 51 -2.93 -28.60 -46.71
C LEU A 51 -3.22 -27.27 -47.43
N LEU A 52 -2.16 -26.44 -47.49
CA LEU A 52 -1.87 -25.39 -48.48
C LEU A 52 -2.80 -24.16 -48.41
N THR A 53 -2.37 -22.91 -48.56
CA THR A 53 -1.24 -22.33 -49.29
C THR A 53 -0.81 -21.03 -48.61
N ARG A 54 0.51 -20.87 -48.53
CA ARG A 54 1.22 -19.60 -48.49
C ARG A 54 0.61 -18.61 -49.50
N HIS A 55 0.05 -17.49 -49.04
CA HIS A 55 -0.13 -16.31 -49.89
C HIS A 55 0.42 -15.07 -49.20
N ARG A 56 1.64 -14.73 -49.60
CA ARG A 56 2.17 -13.37 -49.52
C ARG A 56 1.27 -12.49 -50.37
N ALA A 57 0.72 -11.43 -49.78
CA ALA A 57 0.25 -10.29 -50.54
C ALA A 57 0.76 -9.02 -49.86
N ARG A 58 1.81 -8.48 -50.48
CA ARG A 58 2.34 -7.15 -50.28
C ARG A 58 1.42 -6.19 -51.03
N TRP A 59 0.72 -5.31 -50.33
CA TRP A 59 -0.01 -4.15 -50.88
C TRP A 59 0.27 -3.00 -49.90
N VAL A 60 1.27 -2.17 -50.18
CA VAL A 60 1.22 -0.91 -50.94
C VAL A 60 0.34 0.15 -50.26
N PHE A 61 1.02 1.23 -49.91
CA PHE A 61 0.54 2.54 -49.49
C PHE A 61 -0.74 2.99 -50.21
N THR A 62 -1.72 3.45 -49.45
CA THR A 62 -2.41 4.72 -49.73
C THR A 62 -2.92 5.35 -48.42
N PRO A 63 -2.89 6.69 -48.31
CA PRO A 63 -3.21 7.43 -47.10
C PRO A 63 -4.70 7.81 -47.02
N PHE A 64 -5.05 8.40 -45.88
CA PHE A 64 -6.20 9.28 -45.64
C PHE A 64 -7.42 8.69 -44.91
N ALA A 65 -7.46 9.05 -43.63
CA ALA A 65 -8.61 9.45 -42.81
C ALA A 65 -9.74 8.44 -42.56
N VAL A 66 -9.85 7.98 -41.31
CA VAL A 66 -10.98 8.39 -40.47
C VAL A 66 -10.62 8.24 -38.99
N SER A 67 -10.93 9.28 -38.22
CA SER A 67 -10.83 9.28 -36.76
C SER A 67 -11.61 8.11 -36.17
N SER A 68 -10.94 7.32 -35.33
CA SER A 68 -11.58 6.76 -34.15
C SER A 68 -10.79 7.30 -32.99
N SER A 69 -11.28 8.41 -32.43
CA SER A 69 -10.91 8.85 -31.11
C SER A 69 -11.15 7.66 -30.19
N PHE A 70 -10.09 6.92 -29.90
CA PHE A 70 -10.11 6.02 -28.77
C PHE A 70 -10.20 6.95 -27.57
N THR A 71 -11.42 7.14 -27.11
CA THR A 71 -11.69 7.68 -25.79
C THR A 71 -11.06 6.67 -24.84
N SER A 72 -9.76 6.84 -24.58
CA SER A 72 -9.14 6.25 -23.42
C SER A 72 -9.89 6.87 -22.27
N SER A 73 -10.87 6.14 -21.76
CA SER A 73 -11.40 6.32 -20.41
C SER A 73 -10.21 6.10 -19.49
N SER A 74 -9.36 7.12 -19.40
CA SER A 74 -8.38 7.28 -18.35
C SER A 74 -9.25 7.48 -17.13
N SER A 75 -9.55 6.39 -16.43
CA SER A 75 -9.85 6.49 -15.02
C SER A 75 -8.72 7.34 -14.46
N SER A 76 -9.03 8.59 -14.13
CA SER A 76 -8.09 9.55 -13.55
C SER A 76 -7.80 9.13 -12.12
N SER A 77 -7.32 7.90 -11.94
CA SER A 77 -6.58 7.46 -10.78
C SER A 77 -5.23 8.15 -10.91
N LYS A 78 -5.16 9.40 -10.43
CA LYS A 78 -3.88 10.08 -10.21
C LYS A 78 -2.92 9.07 -9.59
N PRO A 79 -1.69 8.90 -10.10
CA PRO A 79 -0.74 8.01 -9.45
C PRO A 79 -0.55 8.50 -8.02
N SER A 80 -1.06 7.73 -7.05
CA SER A 80 -0.91 8.03 -5.64
C SER A 80 0.57 7.87 -5.28
N ARG A 81 1.19 8.94 -4.79
CA ARG A 81 2.58 8.89 -4.36
C ARG A 81 2.64 8.07 -3.08
N ALA A 82 3.50 7.07 -2.98
CA ALA A 82 3.56 6.21 -1.78
C ALA A 82 4.67 6.68 -0.83
N LEU A 83 4.32 6.83 0.45
CA LEU A 83 5.22 7.14 1.55
C LEU A 83 5.25 5.94 2.50
N ILE A 84 6.43 5.42 2.78
CA ILE A 84 6.65 4.28 3.67
C ILE A 84 7.22 4.77 4.99
N LEU A 85 6.66 4.29 6.10
CA LEU A 85 7.20 4.42 7.45
C LEU A 85 7.65 3.05 7.94
N TYR A 86 8.96 2.85 8.05
CA TYR A 86 9.52 1.70 8.73
C TYR A 86 9.43 1.89 10.24
N SER A 87 8.84 0.91 10.90
CA SER A 87 8.53 0.93 12.33
C SER A 87 8.79 -0.43 12.97
N LYS A 88 8.75 -0.49 14.30
CA LYS A 88 8.85 -1.73 15.09
C LYS A 88 7.82 -1.67 16.22
N PRO A 89 7.14 -2.78 16.56
CA PRO A 89 6.24 -2.83 17.70
C PRO A 89 6.95 -2.41 19.00
N GLY A 90 6.25 -1.63 19.83
CA GLY A 90 6.78 -1.12 21.10
C GLY A 90 7.68 0.10 20.97
N CYS A 91 7.81 0.72 19.79
CA CYS A 91 8.60 1.94 19.59
C CYS A 91 7.74 3.20 19.69
N CYS A 92 7.79 3.87 20.85
CA CYS A 92 7.04 5.11 21.09
C CYS A 92 7.36 6.26 20.12
N LEU A 93 8.59 6.31 19.58
CA LEU A 93 8.98 7.32 18.59
C LEU A 93 8.29 7.12 17.24
N CYS A 94 8.00 5.87 16.86
CA CYS A 94 7.26 5.56 15.64
C CYS A 94 5.81 5.99 15.75
N ASP A 95 5.16 5.64 16.86
CA ASP A 95 3.75 5.94 17.10
C ASP A 95 3.52 7.46 17.07
N GLY A 96 4.36 8.22 17.77
CA GLY A 96 4.27 9.69 17.76
C GLY A 96 4.51 10.31 16.39
N LEU A 97 5.39 9.74 15.55
CA LEU A 97 5.59 10.23 14.18
C LEU A 97 4.42 9.86 13.28
N LYS A 98 3.89 8.64 13.41
CA LYS A 98 2.72 8.17 12.67
C LYS A 98 1.50 9.05 12.92
N GLU A 99 1.21 9.36 14.19
CA GLU A 99 0.11 10.26 14.55
C GLU A 99 0.27 11.65 13.93
N LYS A 100 1.49 12.19 13.94
CA LYS A 100 1.79 13.48 13.29
C LYS A 100 1.59 13.44 11.78
N LEU A 101 2.00 12.36 11.12
CA LEU A 101 1.78 12.17 9.69
C LEU A 101 0.30 12.07 9.38
N GLN A 102 -0.46 11.31 10.16
CA GLN A 102 -1.92 11.20 10.02
C GLN A 102 -2.61 12.56 10.18
N ALA A 103 -2.22 13.34 11.20
CA ALA A 103 -2.72 14.70 11.36
C ALA A 103 -2.35 15.58 10.15
N ALA A 104 -1.14 15.46 9.62
CA ALA A 104 -0.68 16.21 8.45
C ALA A 104 -1.45 15.85 7.16
N PHE A 105 -1.87 14.60 6.99
CA PHE A 105 -2.71 14.18 5.85
C PHE A 105 -4.11 14.80 5.89
N LEU A 106 -4.64 15.10 7.08
CA LEU A 106 -5.94 15.73 7.26
C LEU A 106 -5.91 17.25 7.05
N LEU A 107 -4.72 17.87 7.08
CA LEU A 107 -4.58 19.31 6.87
C LEU A 107 -4.79 19.68 5.39
N ALA A 108 -5.77 20.54 5.14
CA ALA A 108 -5.96 21.15 3.83
C ALA A 108 -4.97 22.31 3.63
N GLY A 109 -4.40 22.41 2.43
CA GLY A 109 -3.45 23.48 2.11
C GLY A 109 -2.74 23.27 0.77
N PRO A 110 -1.83 24.18 0.39
CA PRO A 110 -1.03 24.08 -0.83
C PRO A 110 -0.10 22.85 -0.83
N ASP A 111 0.27 22.38 0.36
CA ASP A 111 1.06 21.17 0.59
C ASP A 111 0.18 19.99 1.05
N SER A 112 -1.09 19.96 0.64
CA SER A 112 -2.02 18.86 0.96
C SER A 112 -1.45 17.52 0.48
N LEU A 113 -1.50 16.53 1.37
CA LEU A 113 -0.94 15.19 1.15
C LEU A 113 -2.04 14.13 0.90
N GLN A 114 -3.26 14.55 0.55
CA GLN A 114 -4.41 13.65 0.38
C GLN A 114 -4.27 12.63 -0.77
N ASP A 115 -3.35 12.86 -1.70
CA ASP A 115 -3.01 11.92 -2.79
C ASP A 115 -1.88 10.94 -2.41
N VAL A 116 -1.35 11.03 -1.19
CA VAL A 116 -0.25 10.21 -0.73
C VAL A 116 -0.79 9.01 0.05
N ASP A 117 -0.31 7.82 -0.30
CA ASP A 117 -0.59 6.58 0.42
C ASP A 117 0.48 6.35 1.50
N LEU A 118 0.10 6.36 2.78
CA LEU A 118 1.00 6.05 3.89
C LEU A 118 1.01 4.54 4.17
N GLN A 119 2.12 3.89 3.89
CA GLN A 119 2.38 2.49 4.18
C GLN A 119 3.22 2.34 5.43
N ILE A 120 2.78 1.53 6.38
CA ILE A 120 3.55 1.24 7.59
C ILE A 120 4.11 -0.17 7.47
N ARG A 121 5.44 -0.30 7.56
CA ARG A 121 6.13 -1.59 7.45
C ARG A 121 6.83 -1.90 8.76
N ASP A 122 6.53 -3.07 9.30
CA ASP A 122 7.20 -3.60 10.48
C ASP A 122 8.52 -4.23 10.03
N ILE A 123 9.63 -3.70 10.55
CA ILE A 123 10.95 -4.22 10.23
C ILE A 123 11.20 -5.61 10.81
N THR A 124 10.49 -6.01 11.87
CA THR A 124 10.70 -7.33 12.51
C THR A 124 10.19 -8.48 11.65
N GLY A 125 9.32 -8.19 10.68
CA GLY A 125 8.83 -9.17 9.72
C GLY A 125 9.81 -9.48 8.58
N ASN A 126 10.87 -8.68 8.40
CA ASN A 126 11.86 -8.89 7.34
C ASN A 126 13.29 -8.69 7.88
N PRO A 127 14.14 -9.74 7.90
CA PRO A 127 15.49 -9.67 8.48
C PRO A 127 16.41 -8.69 7.76
N GLU A 128 16.15 -8.38 6.48
CA GLU A 128 16.90 -7.36 5.74
C GLU A 128 16.59 -5.96 6.28
N TRP A 129 15.30 -5.65 6.47
CA TRP A 129 14.86 -4.38 7.05
C TRP A 129 15.26 -4.24 8.51
N GLU A 130 15.17 -5.32 9.30
CA GLU A 130 15.63 -5.29 10.69
C GLU A 130 17.12 -4.99 10.76
N ARG A 131 17.96 -5.67 9.97
CA ARG A 131 19.40 -5.41 9.96
C ARG A 131 19.73 -3.97 9.53
N ALA A 132 19.02 -3.44 8.54
CA ALA A 132 19.25 -2.10 8.02
C ALA A 132 18.78 -1.00 8.99
N TYR A 133 17.61 -1.16 9.63
CA TYR A 133 16.92 -0.05 10.27
C TYR A 133 16.68 -0.19 11.78
N GLN A 134 16.94 -1.34 12.40
CA GLN A 134 16.58 -1.61 13.82
C GLN A 134 17.02 -0.55 14.84
N TYR A 135 18.12 0.17 14.59
CA TYR A 135 18.66 1.19 15.49
C TYR A 135 18.34 2.63 15.06
N GLU A 136 17.79 2.83 13.86
CA GLU A 136 17.59 4.16 13.27
C GLU A 136 16.11 4.57 13.20
N ILE A 137 15.22 3.59 13.30
CA ILE A 137 13.76 3.78 13.32
C ILE A 137 13.35 4.92 14.27
N PRO A 138 12.43 5.81 13.84
CA PRO A 138 11.65 5.76 12.60
C PRO A 138 12.44 6.19 11.34
N VAL A 139 12.25 5.45 10.25
CA VAL A 139 12.79 5.75 8.91
C VAL A 139 11.64 5.95 7.94
N LEU A 140 11.69 7.05 7.18
CA LEU A 140 10.74 7.35 6.13
C LEU A 140 11.37 7.07 4.77
N ALA A 141 10.61 6.53 3.83
CA ALA A 141 11.03 6.36 2.45
C ALA A 141 9.90 6.75 1.50
N ARG A 142 10.25 7.24 0.31
CA ARG A 142 9.29 7.44 -0.79
C ARG A 142 9.44 6.31 -1.80
N VAL A 143 8.34 5.98 -2.46
CA VAL A 143 8.39 5.16 -3.68
C VAL A 143 8.40 6.10 -4.87
N LEU A 144 9.46 6.00 -5.66
CA LEU A 144 9.61 6.72 -6.92
C LEU A 144 8.68 6.13 -8.00
N SER A 145 8.49 6.85 -9.10
CA SER A 145 7.61 6.40 -10.20
C SER A 145 8.12 5.16 -10.93
N ASP A 146 9.41 4.84 -10.80
CA ASP A 146 10.07 3.62 -11.28
C ASP A 146 9.87 2.41 -10.34
N GLY A 147 9.26 2.62 -9.17
CA GLY A 147 9.07 1.60 -8.13
C GLY A 147 10.25 1.47 -7.16
N THR A 148 11.29 2.29 -7.29
CA THR A 148 12.45 2.26 -6.39
C THR A 148 12.10 2.96 -5.06
N GLU A 149 12.62 2.42 -3.96
CA GLU A 149 12.45 3.00 -2.62
C GLU A 149 13.65 3.89 -2.28
N GLU A 150 13.38 5.14 -1.92
CA GLU A 150 14.41 6.10 -1.52
C GLU A 150 14.13 6.63 -0.12
N THR A 151 15.09 6.46 0.78
CA THR A 151 14.98 6.95 2.17
C THR A 151 15.01 8.48 2.23
N LEU A 152 14.09 9.05 2.99
CA LEU A 152 13.99 10.47 3.22
C LEU A 152 14.89 10.92 4.38
N PRO A 153 15.34 12.19 4.37
CA PRO A 153 16.05 12.78 5.50
C PRO A 153 15.24 12.69 6.79
N ARG A 154 15.93 12.38 7.89
CA ARG A 154 15.30 12.20 9.20
C ARG A 154 14.61 13.50 9.65
N LEU A 155 13.32 13.40 9.99
CA LEU A 155 12.56 14.53 10.52
C LEU A 155 12.89 14.74 12.00
N PRO A 156 13.16 15.99 12.44
CA PRO A 156 13.37 16.25 13.85
C PRO A 156 12.13 15.90 14.69
N PRO A 157 12.31 15.23 15.85
CA PRO A 157 11.20 14.66 16.63
C PRO A 157 10.22 15.72 17.16
N ARG A 158 10.70 16.95 17.33
CA ARG A 158 9.93 18.09 17.86
C ARG A 158 9.27 18.95 16.78
N LEU A 159 9.30 18.54 15.51
CA LEU A 159 8.52 19.25 14.49
C LEU A 159 7.02 19.21 14.80
N GLY A 160 6.37 20.34 14.55
CA GLY A 160 4.91 20.45 14.51
C GLY A 160 4.33 19.92 13.19
N VAL A 161 3.02 19.64 13.20
CA VAL A 161 2.30 18.95 12.11
C VAL A 161 2.41 19.68 10.77
N GLU A 162 2.20 21.01 10.75
CA GLU A 162 2.28 21.81 9.52
C GLU A 162 3.67 21.74 8.86
N LEU A 163 4.72 21.73 9.69
CA LEU A 163 6.09 21.69 9.18
C LEU A 163 6.46 20.26 8.73
N VAL A 164 5.91 19.22 9.37
CA VAL A 164 5.99 17.83 8.87
C VAL A 164 5.35 17.76 7.50
N GLN A 165 4.13 18.27 7.35
CA GLN A 165 3.41 18.30 6.07
C GLN A 165 4.25 18.94 4.98
N LYS A 166 4.80 20.13 5.23
CA LYS A 166 5.65 20.85 4.28
C LYS A 166 6.91 20.06 3.89
N LYS A 167 7.56 19.40 4.86
CA LYS A 167 8.76 18.59 4.60
C LYS A 167 8.45 17.35 3.77
N ILE A 168 7.36 16.66 4.08
CA ILE A 168 6.90 15.49 3.32
C ILE A 168 6.47 15.91 1.91
N ALA A 169 5.70 16.98 1.79
CA ALA A 169 5.29 17.51 0.49
C ALA A 169 6.50 17.89 -0.37
N ALA A 170 7.51 18.54 0.21
CA ALA A 170 8.76 18.85 -0.50
C ALA A 170 9.52 17.59 -0.92
N ALA A 171 9.60 16.60 -0.03
CA ALA A 171 10.26 15.33 -0.30
C ALA A 171 9.53 14.49 -1.37
N LEU A 172 8.25 14.72 -1.64
CA LEU A 172 7.47 13.96 -2.63
C LEU A 172 7.22 14.74 -3.94
N LYS A 173 7.92 15.86 -4.17
CA LYS A 173 7.81 16.69 -5.40
C LYS A 173 8.80 16.30 -6.52
N HIS A 174 9.66 15.30 -6.29
CA HIS A 174 10.66 14.79 -7.22
C HIS A 174 10.26 13.39 -7.70
#